data_AF-A0A1B0DCX4-F1
#
_entry.id   AF-A0A1B0DCX4-F1
#
_cell.length_a   1.000
_cell.length_b   1.000
_cell.length_c   1.000
_cell.angle_alpha   90.00
_cell.angle_beta   90.00
_cell.angle_gamma   90.00
#
_symmetry.space_group_name_H-M   'P 1'
#
loop_
_entity.id
_entity.type
_entity.pdbx_description
1 polymer ?
#
loop_
_entity_poly.entity_id
_entity_poly.type
_entity_poly.pdbx_seq_one_letter_code
_entity_poly.pdbx_strand_id
1 'polypeptide(L)'
;YDRPNNEADWTFLTKKNRLFECDRLVNWHVICTDRDYNLTTKFLSMMMSTAGRAGFQISNAKFIRIRDDRSTSYVHAIEQACNDSTQIIMCVVPNQSGDRYSAIKKKSLVDRAVPTQVMWTRVMSNDKVLGGAVSKVMIQMNCKLGNAPWTVRIPLKGVMNCGFDVTFDANDKSRSYGAFVSTMDLRQCNTYYSAISQHRHGEEMSNFLVVNMMKALKQYEQIHKEPPGRIIFYRDGVGEGDLSHVMEFEVRKLVDDLKKAYGERAPKLAYIIVTKRINTRIFKKINGRDEIQNPPPGTVVDDVITLPERYDFFIVSQSTRQGTIAPTSYNVIYDQTGLPADKIQIWTYKMTHLYYNWSGNVKVPAVCQYAQKLAILVGQHIHAEPNALLEKRLYFL
;
A
#
# COMPACT_ATOMS: atom_id res chain seq x y z
N TYR A 1 20.93 5.21 9.88
CA TYR A 1 20.28 4.63 8.69
C TYR A 1 21.09 3.43 8.26
N ASP A 2 20.47 2.26 8.26
CA ASP A 2 21.10 1.03 7.75
C ASP A 2 20.91 0.91 6.24
N ARG A 3 21.83 0.21 5.58
CA ARG A 3 21.75 -0.05 4.13
C ARG A 3 21.14 -1.44 3.86
N PRO A 4 20.24 -1.58 2.88
CA PRO A 4 19.78 -2.89 2.40
C PRO A 4 20.95 -3.76 1.92
N ASN A 5 20.71 -5.07 1.77
CA ASN A 5 21.65 -5.95 1.10
C ASN A 5 21.71 -5.66 -0.43
N ASN A 6 22.59 -6.37 -1.14
CA ASN A 6 22.77 -6.20 -2.59
C ASN A 6 21.51 -6.55 -3.42
N GLU A 7 20.56 -7.28 -2.84
CA GLU A 7 19.27 -7.63 -3.46
C GLU A 7 18.16 -6.61 -3.14
N ALA A 8 18.51 -5.50 -2.45
CA ALA A 8 17.56 -4.52 -1.95
C ALA A 8 16.49 -5.11 -1.02
N ASP A 9 16.90 -6.09 -0.18
CA ASP A 9 16.13 -6.68 0.91
C ASP A 9 16.73 -6.24 2.27
N TRP A 10 15.85 -5.92 3.21
CA TRP A 10 16.18 -5.56 4.59
C TRP A 10 15.40 -6.40 5.61
N THR A 11 14.93 -7.59 5.23
CA THR A 11 14.19 -8.52 6.10
C THR A 11 14.98 -8.89 7.35
N PHE A 12 16.30 -8.99 7.25
CA PHE A 12 17.15 -9.25 8.42
C PHE A 12 17.20 -8.04 9.37
N LEU A 13 17.25 -6.82 8.83
CA LEU A 13 17.31 -5.59 9.62
C LEU A 13 16.01 -5.35 10.40
N THR A 14 14.85 -5.72 9.85
CA THR A 14 13.57 -5.62 10.57
C THR A 14 13.50 -6.53 11.80
N LYS A 15 14.33 -7.58 11.88
CA LYS A 15 14.42 -8.46 13.05
C LYS A 15 15.41 -7.95 14.10
N LYS A 16 16.42 -7.18 13.68
CA LYS A 16 17.50 -6.68 14.56
C LYS A 16 17.16 -5.34 15.18
N ASN A 17 16.45 -4.49 14.43
CA ASN A 17 16.15 -3.12 14.82
C ASN A 17 14.74 -2.97 15.39
N ARG A 18 14.54 -1.86 16.10
CA ARG A 18 13.20 -1.41 16.48
C ARG A 18 12.45 -0.89 15.25
N LEU A 19 11.13 -1.00 15.29
CA LEU A 19 10.24 -0.35 14.32
C LEU A 19 10.36 1.17 14.46
N PHE A 20 10.17 1.88 13.34
CA PHE A 20 10.34 3.32 13.26
C PHE A 20 9.29 4.10 14.08
N GLU A 21 8.01 3.74 13.92
CA GLU A 21 6.88 4.24 14.70
C GLU A 21 6.10 3.05 15.27
N CYS A 22 5.69 3.15 16.53
CA CYS A 22 4.83 2.17 17.20
C CYS A 22 3.95 2.82 18.26
N ASP A 23 2.65 2.60 18.15
CA ASP A 23 1.71 2.84 19.24
C ASP A 23 1.59 1.63 20.17
N ARG A 24 1.04 1.86 21.36
CA ARG A 24 0.68 0.78 22.30
C ARG A 24 -0.58 0.08 21.81
N LEU A 25 -0.51 -1.24 21.69
CA LEU A 25 -1.67 -2.08 21.43
C LEU A 25 -2.23 -2.60 22.76
N VAL A 26 -3.31 -1.99 23.23
CA VAL A 26 -3.90 -2.21 24.56
C VAL A 26 -5.22 -2.94 24.45
N ASN A 27 -6.16 -2.43 23.66
CA ASN A 27 -7.50 -3.00 23.54
C ASN A 27 -7.69 -3.67 22.18
N TRP A 28 -7.48 -4.98 22.16
CA TRP A 28 -7.61 -5.79 20.95
C TRP A 28 -8.10 -7.19 21.27
N HIS A 29 -8.70 -7.81 20.26
CA HIS A 29 -9.37 -9.10 20.41
C HIS A 29 -8.78 -10.15 19.48
N VAL A 30 -8.85 -11.40 19.91
CA VAL A 30 -8.50 -12.57 19.11
C VAL A 30 -9.70 -13.49 19.04
N ILE A 31 -10.16 -13.77 17.82
CA ILE A 31 -11.25 -14.70 17.53
C ILE A 31 -10.61 -15.98 16.97
N CYS A 32 -10.83 -17.10 17.66
CA CYS A 32 -10.36 -18.41 17.22
C CYS A 32 -11.35 -19.50 17.61
N THR A 33 -11.26 -20.67 16.96
CA THR A 33 -12.03 -21.83 17.37
C THR A 33 -11.51 -22.38 18.71
N ASP A 34 -12.36 -23.09 19.45
CA ASP A 34 -11.95 -23.81 20.67
C ASP A 34 -10.76 -24.75 20.42
N ARG A 35 -10.75 -25.41 19.27
CA ARG A 35 -9.69 -26.34 18.85
C ARG A 35 -8.35 -25.62 18.67
N ASP A 36 -8.36 -24.42 18.10
CA ASP A 36 -7.15 -23.69 17.72
C ASP A 36 -6.63 -22.77 18.86
N TYR A 37 -7.29 -22.74 20.02
CA TYR A 37 -6.98 -21.85 21.15
C TYR A 37 -5.54 -22.02 21.67
N ASN A 38 -5.09 -23.26 21.89
CA ASN A 38 -3.74 -23.53 22.42
C ASN A 38 -2.65 -23.12 21.42
N LEU A 39 -2.87 -23.44 20.13
CA LEU A 39 -1.97 -23.03 19.05
C LEU A 39 -1.88 -21.50 18.93
N THR A 40 -3.03 -20.83 19.07
CA THR A 40 -3.14 -19.38 19.05
C THR A 40 -2.40 -18.74 20.20
N THR A 41 -2.59 -19.25 21.42
CA THR A 41 -1.88 -18.75 22.60
C THR A 41 -0.36 -18.87 22.43
N LYS A 42 0.15 -20.02 21.95
CA LYS A 42 1.58 -20.21 21.67
C LYS A 42 2.11 -19.18 20.66
N PHE A 43 1.36 -18.96 19.57
CA PHE A 43 1.72 -17.96 18.55
C PHE A 43 1.77 -16.55 19.11
N LEU A 44 0.76 -16.16 19.90
CA LEU A 44 0.68 -14.82 20.51
C LEU A 44 1.84 -14.58 21.48
N SER A 45 2.20 -15.55 22.32
CA SER A 45 3.36 -15.42 23.22
C SER A 45 4.65 -15.16 22.45
N MET A 46 4.87 -15.85 21.32
CA MET A 46 6.05 -15.61 20.49
C MET A 46 6.00 -14.25 19.77
N MET A 47 4.81 -13.83 19.34
CA MET A 47 4.60 -12.51 18.74
C MET A 47 4.87 -11.39 19.74
N MET A 48 4.36 -11.47 20.96
CA MET A 48 4.58 -10.46 22.00
C MET A 48 6.04 -10.36 22.41
N SER A 49 6.75 -11.50 22.53
CA SER A 49 8.21 -11.51 22.76
C SER A 49 9.00 -10.84 21.63
N THR A 50 8.60 -11.09 20.38
CA THR A 50 9.24 -10.45 19.20
C THR A 50 8.91 -8.96 19.14
N ALA A 51 7.66 -8.59 19.43
CA ALA A 51 7.20 -7.20 19.48
C ALA A 51 7.95 -6.38 20.53
N GLY A 52 8.16 -6.92 21.74
CA GLY A 52 8.94 -6.27 22.78
C GLY A 52 10.37 -5.93 22.35
N ARG A 53 11.05 -6.83 21.62
CA ARG A 53 12.38 -6.58 21.05
C ARG A 53 12.34 -5.51 19.96
N ALA A 54 11.28 -5.50 19.16
CA ALA A 54 11.06 -4.52 18.11
C ALA A 54 10.55 -3.15 18.62
N GLY A 55 10.33 -2.99 19.93
CA GLY A 55 9.81 -1.76 20.54
C GLY A 55 8.29 -1.60 20.46
N PHE A 56 7.57 -2.59 19.94
CA PHE A 56 6.10 -2.56 19.84
C PHE A 56 5.48 -3.20 21.10
N GLN A 57 4.85 -2.36 21.93
CA GLN A 57 4.22 -2.81 23.17
C GLN A 57 2.81 -3.35 22.90
N ILE A 58 2.64 -4.66 23.07
CA ILE A 58 1.38 -5.36 22.89
C ILE A 58 0.92 -5.91 24.25
N SER A 59 -0.30 -5.57 24.66
CA SER A 59 -0.97 -6.10 25.86
C SER A 59 -1.62 -7.44 25.55
N ASN A 60 -2.01 -8.21 26.58
CA ASN A 60 -2.71 -9.47 26.39
C ASN A 60 -4.02 -9.27 25.61
N ALA A 61 -4.27 -10.13 24.62
CA ALA A 61 -5.49 -10.09 23.83
C ALA A 61 -6.70 -10.57 24.63
N LYS A 62 -7.86 -9.99 24.34
CA LYS A 62 -9.16 -10.51 24.79
C LYS A 62 -9.64 -11.60 23.82
N PHE A 63 -9.78 -12.83 24.29
CA PHE A 63 -10.21 -13.95 23.46
C PHE A 63 -11.74 -14.01 23.33
N ILE A 64 -12.21 -14.24 22.10
CA ILE A 64 -13.58 -14.68 21.82
C ILE A 64 -13.48 -16.03 21.14
N ARG A 65 -13.88 -17.07 21.87
CA ARG A 65 -13.79 -18.46 21.41
C ARG A 65 -15.09 -18.86 20.73
N ILE A 66 -14.99 -19.37 19.51
CA ILE A 66 -16.13 -19.85 18.74
C ILE A 66 -16.10 -21.39 18.64
N ARG A 67 -17.30 -22.00 18.61
CA ARG A 67 -17.45 -23.47 18.58
C ARG A 67 -17.20 -24.08 17.19
N ASP A 68 -17.43 -23.30 16.15
CA ASP A 68 -17.32 -23.70 14.75
C ASP A 68 -16.63 -22.61 13.91
N ASP A 69 -16.26 -22.93 12.67
CA ASP A 69 -15.56 -22.02 11.77
C ASP A 69 -16.48 -21.40 10.70
N ARG A 70 -17.80 -21.37 10.91
CA ARG A 70 -18.74 -20.76 9.95
C ARG A 70 -18.57 -19.25 9.89
N SER A 71 -18.81 -18.67 8.72
CA SER A 71 -18.72 -17.21 8.50
C SER A 71 -19.61 -16.42 9.46
N THR A 72 -20.82 -16.91 9.74
CA THR A 72 -21.76 -16.30 10.69
C THR A 72 -21.22 -16.23 12.11
N SER A 73 -20.50 -17.26 12.56
CA SER A 73 -19.87 -17.31 13.89
C SER A 73 -18.77 -16.25 14.02
N TYR A 74 -17.93 -16.07 12.99
CA TYR A 74 -16.95 -14.97 12.97
C TYR A 74 -17.61 -13.60 12.94
N VAL A 75 -18.67 -13.41 12.13
CA VAL A 75 -19.40 -12.14 12.06
C VAL A 75 -20.00 -11.76 13.41
N HIS A 76 -20.60 -12.73 14.12
CA HIS A 76 -21.14 -12.49 15.46
C HIS A 76 -20.04 -12.19 16.49
N ALA A 77 -18.93 -12.92 16.44
CA ALA A 77 -17.79 -12.67 17.33
C ALA A 77 -17.13 -11.30 17.07
N ILE A 78 -17.03 -10.86 15.82
CA ILE A 78 -16.55 -9.52 15.46
C ILE A 78 -17.48 -8.47 16.04
N GLU A 79 -18.80 -8.68 15.94
CA GLU A 79 -19.78 -7.76 16.51
C GLU A 79 -19.61 -7.61 18.02
N GLN A 80 -19.37 -8.72 18.74
CA GLN A 80 -19.10 -8.71 20.17
C GLN A 80 -17.77 -8.00 20.52
N ALA A 81 -16.73 -8.16 19.69
CA ALA A 81 -15.42 -7.53 19.91
C ALA A 81 -15.41 -6.02 19.60
N CYS A 82 -16.30 -5.56 18.72
CA CYS A 82 -16.35 -4.19 18.26
C CYS A 82 -16.93 -3.27 19.33
N ASN A 83 -16.13 -2.29 19.74
CA ASN A 83 -16.54 -1.12 20.52
C ASN A 83 -15.67 0.07 20.10
N ASP A 84 -16.00 1.27 20.57
CA ASP A 84 -15.33 2.52 20.17
C ASP A 84 -13.83 2.55 20.48
N SER A 85 -13.37 1.70 21.40
CA SER A 85 -11.97 1.62 21.83
C SER A 85 -11.21 0.43 21.23
N THR A 86 -11.85 -0.45 20.43
CA THR A 86 -11.17 -1.63 19.87
C THR A 86 -10.22 -1.21 18.76
N GLN A 87 -8.92 -1.49 18.97
CA GLN A 87 -7.86 -1.05 18.06
C GLN A 87 -7.71 -1.98 16.84
N ILE A 88 -7.77 -3.30 17.06
CA ILE A 88 -7.65 -4.31 16.00
C ILE A 88 -8.28 -5.63 16.46
N ILE A 89 -8.73 -6.45 15.50
CA ILE A 89 -9.21 -7.81 15.76
C ILE A 89 -8.39 -8.80 14.94
N MET A 90 -7.82 -9.82 15.59
CA MET A 90 -7.18 -10.95 14.90
C MET A 90 -8.17 -12.11 14.76
N CYS A 91 -8.42 -12.58 13.54
CA CYS A 91 -9.25 -13.74 13.26
C CYS A 91 -8.37 -14.92 12.81
N VAL A 92 -8.31 -15.98 13.62
CA VAL A 92 -7.58 -17.21 13.31
C VAL A 92 -8.51 -18.15 12.56
N VAL A 93 -8.17 -18.50 11.32
CA VAL A 93 -9.01 -19.32 10.43
C VAL A 93 -8.33 -20.65 10.10
N PRO A 94 -9.08 -21.76 10.01
CA PRO A 94 -8.50 -23.09 9.77
C PRO A 94 -8.12 -23.35 8.31
N ASN A 95 -8.75 -22.65 7.37
CA ASN A 95 -8.55 -22.80 5.93
C ASN A 95 -8.72 -21.47 5.18
N GLN A 96 -8.37 -21.45 3.90
CA GLN A 96 -8.40 -20.28 3.02
C GLN A 96 -9.77 -20.11 2.32
N SER A 97 -10.87 -20.22 3.08
CA SER A 97 -12.21 -19.95 2.55
C SER A 97 -12.36 -18.46 2.17
N GLY A 98 -12.62 -18.20 0.89
CA GLY A 98 -12.88 -16.86 0.36
C GLY A 98 -14.11 -16.21 1.00
N ASP A 99 -15.22 -16.95 1.09
CA ASP A 99 -16.48 -16.46 1.68
C ASP A 99 -16.31 -16.01 3.13
N ARG A 100 -15.57 -16.78 3.93
CA ARG A 100 -15.27 -16.40 5.32
C ARG A 100 -14.42 -15.14 5.39
N TYR A 101 -13.38 -15.06 4.56
CA TYR A 101 -12.52 -13.88 4.50
C TYR A 101 -13.33 -12.63 4.11
N SER A 102 -14.17 -12.73 3.09
CA SER A 102 -15.06 -11.66 2.64
C SER A 102 -16.04 -11.25 3.74
N ALA A 103 -16.68 -12.21 4.43
CA ALA A 103 -17.60 -11.92 5.53
C ALA A 103 -16.91 -11.20 6.72
N ILE A 104 -15.71 -11.65 7.11
CA ILE A 104 -14.90 -10.99 8.16
C ILE A 104 -14.57 -9.55 7.75
N LYS A 105 -14.09 -9.36 6.51
CA LYS A 105 -13.68 -8.05 6.01
C LYS A 105 -14.85 -7.09 5.87
N LYS A 106 -15.98 -7.53 5.32
CA LYS A 106 -17.18 -6.73 5.18
C LYS A 106 -17.71 -6.27 6.53
N LYS A 107 -17.89 -7.21 7.48
CA LYS A 107 -18.39 -6.88 8.82
C LYS A 107 -17.50 -5.88 9.55
N SER A 108 -16.19 -6.04 9.44
CA SER A 108 -15.23 -5.24 10.21
C SER A 108 -14.88 -3.88 9.59
N LEU A 109 -14.94 -3.76 8.26
CA LEU A 109 -14.46 -2.59 7.53
C LEU A 109 -15.58 -1.75 6.91
N VAL A 110 -16.79 -2.30 6.72
CA VAL A 110 -17.95 -1.58 6.19
C VAL A 110 -18.92 -1.27 7.32
N ASP A 111 -19.47 -2.31 7.95
CA ASP A 111 -20.46 -2.16 9.02
C ASP A 111 -19.85 -1.56 10.30
N ARG A 112 -18.55 -1.80 10.47
CA ARG A 112 -17.72 -1.30 11.57
C ARG A 112 -16.49 -0.62 11.00
N ALA A 113 -15.75 0.08 11.85
CA ALA A 113 -14.53 0.80 11.49
C ALA A 113 -13.31 0.23 12.23
N VAL A 114 -13.18 -1.09 12.27
CA VAL A 114 -12.13 -1.78 13.02
C VAL A 114 -11.23 -2.56 12.06
N PRO A 115 -9.91 -2.32 12.04
CA PRO A 115 -9.01 -3.11 11.20
C PRO A 115 -8.92 -4.56 11.69
N THR A 116 -8.71 -5.49 10.75
CA THR A 116 -8.59 -6.92 11.05
C THR A 116 -7.30 -7.54 10.53
N GLN A 117 -6.76 -8.45 11.32
CA GLN A 117 -5.68 -9.35 10.93
C GLN A 117 -6.21 -10.78 10.80
N VAL A 118 -6.15 -11.37 9.61
CA VAL A 118 -6.53 -12.78 9.44
C VAL A 118 -5.27 -13.64 9.51
N MET A 119 -5.30 -14.73 10.27
CA MET A 119 -4.18 -15.65 10.43
C MET A 119 -4.60 -17.09 10.15
N TRP A 120 -3.88 -17.77 9.26
CA TRP A 120 -4.18 -19.17 8.91
C TRP A 120 -3.46 -20.13 9.87
N THR A 121 -4.21 -21.06 10.46
CA THR A 121 -3.68 -22.03 11.44
C THR A 121 -2.49 -22.85 10.90
N ARG A 122 -2.47 -23.20 9.61
CA ARG A 122 -1.35 -23.96 9.01
C ARG A 122 -0.02 -23.20 9.06
N VAL A 123 -0.06 -21.86 9.02
CA VAL A 123 1.16 -21.05 9.17
C VAL A 123 1.62 -21.05 10.62
N MET A 124 0.68 -21.10 11.57
CA MET A 124 0.96 -21.12 13.01
C MET A 124 1.53 -22.46 13.49
N SER A 125 1.17 -23.56 12.84
CA SER A 125 1.63 -24.90 13.18
C SER A 125 2.95 -25.31 12.52
N ASN A 126 3.47 -24.50 11.59
CA ASN A 126 4.70 -24.81 10.86
C ASN A 126 5.90 -24.04 11.41
N ASP A 127 6.66 -24.68 12.31
CA ASP A 127 7.81 -24.10 12.98
C ASP A 127 8.89 -23.54 12.02
N LYS A 128 9.02 -24.11 10.81
CA LYS A 128 10.01 -23.63 9.81
C LYS A 128 9.71 -22.22 9.31
N VAL A 129 8.44 -21.84 9.23
CA VAL A 129 8.01 -20.52 8.71
C VAL A 129 7.53 -19.59 9.82
N LEU A 130 7.24 -20.13 11.01
CA LEU A 130 6.57 -19.43 12.11
C LEU A 130 7.28 -18.13 12.52
N GLY A 131 8.60 -18.16 12.68
CA GLY A 131 9.37 -16.97 13.09
C GLY A 131 9.31 -15.83 12.06
N GLY A 132 9.32 -16.18 10.76
CA GLY A 132 9.14 -15.20 9.68
C GLY A 132 7.71 -14.66 9.64
N ALA A 133 6.72 -15.55 9.82
CA ALA A 133 5.30 -15.17 9.87
C ALA A 133 5.00 -14.22 11.03
N VAL A 134 5.50 -14.49 12.24
CA VAL A 134 5.35 -13.62 13.41
C VAL A 134 5.85 -12.21 13.13
N SER A 135 7.06 -12.08 12.57
CA SER A 135 7.65 -10.77 12.29
C SER A 135 6.81 -9.97 11.28
N LYS A 136 6.33 -10.65 10.21
CA LYS A 136 5.50 -10.02 9.17
C LYS A 136 4.12 -9.63 9.69
N VAL A 137 3.46 -10.49 10.45
CA VAL A 137 2.14 -10.22 11.05
C VAL A 137 2.23 -9.05 12.03
N MET A 138 3.25 -9.02 12.88
CA MET A 138 3.50 -7.92 13.80
C MET A 138 3.68 -6.58 13.07
N ILE A 139 4.51 -6.53 12.03
CA ILE A 139 4.69 -5.33 11.20
C ILE A 139 3.37 -4.90 10.55
N GLN A 140 2.63 -5.86 9.99
CA GLN A 140 1.34 -5.58 9.35
C GLN A 140 0.31 -5.03 10.35
N MET A 141 0.26 -5.56 11.58
CA MET A 141 -0.59 -5.03 12.64
C MET A 141 -0.20 -3.58 13.01
N ASN A 142 1.10 -3.29 13.13
CA ASN A 142 1.59 -1.93 13.39
C ASN A 142 1.13 -0.94 12.29
N CYS A 143 1.21 -1.35 11.02
CA CYS A 143 0.74 -0.54 9.88
C CYS A 143 -0.78 -0.30 9.91
N LYS A 144 -1.56 -1.32 10.28
CA LYS A 144 -3.02 -1.22 10.41
C LYS A 144 -3.47 -0.29 11.52
N LEU A 145 -2.61 -0.05 12.52
CA LEU A 145 -2.83 0.95 13.57
C LEU A 145 -2.47 2.38 13.12
N GLY A 146 -1.83 2.54 11.95
CA GLY A 146 -1.46 3.84 11.38
C GLY A 146 0.04 4.17 11.48
N ASN A 147 0.87 3.24 11.96
CA ASN A 147 2.29 3.48 12.22
C ASN A 147 3.20 2.97 11.08
N ALA A 148 4.32 3.66 10.84
CA ALA A 148 5.32 3.22 9.89
C ALA A 148 6.39 2.30 10.52
N PRO A 149 6.63 1.09 9.98
CA PRO A 149 7.66 0.19 10.50
C PRO A 149 9.09 0.63 10.11
N TRP A 150 9.24 1.35 9.00
CA TRP A 150 10.49 1.97 8.56
C TRP A 150 10.19 3.18 7.68
N THR A 151 11.22 3.98 7.41
CA THR A 151 11.15 5.09 6.45
C THR A 151 12.45 5.21 5.67
N VAL A 152 12.45 6.05 4.64
CA VAL A 152 13.66 6.41 3.88
C VAL A 152 13.98 7.88 4.08
N ARG A 153 15.21 8.31 3.81
CA ARG A 153 15.56 9.72 3.89
C ARG A 153 14.81 10.52 2.81
N ILE A 154 13.87 11.36 3.24
CA ILE A 154 13.07 12.26 2.39
C ILE A 154 13.69 13.67 2.42
N PRO A 155 14.27 14.16 1.30
CA PRO A 155 14.97 15.45 1.28
C PRO A 155 14.04 16.66 1.15
N LEU A 156 12.84 16.50 0.58
CA LEU A 156 11.90 17.60 0.33
C LEU A 156 10.79 17.58 1.37
N LYS A 157 10.44 18.76 1.90
CA LYS A 157 9.23 18.98 2.72
C LYS A 157 8.08 19.35 1.77
N GLY A 158 6.84 19.10 2.18
CA GLY A 158 5.67 19.60 1.44
C GLY A 158 5.40 18.84 0.15
N VAL A 159 5.79 17.56 0.08
CA VAL A 159 5.52 16.70 -1.08
C VAL A 159 4.48 15.65 -0.73
N MET A 160 3.40 15.64 -1.49
CA MET A 160 2.32 14.65 -1.42
C MET A 160 2.47 13.67 -2.59
N ASN A 161 2.74 12.41 -2.27
CA ASN A 161 2.78 11.34 -3.27
C ASN A 161 1.40 10.72 -3.36
N CYS A 162 0.88 10.56 -4.56
CA CYS A 162 -0.44 9.97 -4.82
C CYS A 162 -0.31 8.74 -5.71
N GLY A 163 -1.15 7.74 -5.47
CA GLY A 163 -1.27 6.54 -6.26
C GLY A 163 -2.73 6.26 -6.55
N PHE A 164 -3.04 5.86 -7.78
CA PHE A 164 -4.39 5.47 -8.17
C PHE A 164 -4.36 4.18 -8.98
N ASP A 165 -5.26 3.25 -8.65
CA ASP A 165 -5.46 1.99 -9.39
C ASP A 165 -6.94 1.61 -9.37
N VAL A 166 -7.35 0.79 -10.32
CA VAL A 166 -8.75 0.39 -10.53
C VAL A 166 -8.85 -1.12 -10.57
N THR A 167 -9.92 -1.66 -10.00
CA THR A 167 -10.24 -3.08 -10.15
C THR A 167 -11.73 -3.27 -10.37
N PHE A 168 -12.10 -4.16 -11.30
CA PHE A 168 -13.49 -4.54 -11.53
C PHE A 168 -14.03 -5.38 -10.37
N ASP A 169 -15.31 -5.22 -10.08
CA ASP A 169 -16.00 -6.05 -9.09
C ASP A 169 -16.08 -7.49 -9.61
N ALA A 170 -15.71 -8.45 -8.75
CA ALA A 170 -15.71 -9.87 -9.12
C ALA A 170 -17.14 -10.44 -9.28
N ASN A 171 -18.13 -9.86 -8.61
CA ASN A 171 -19.53 -10.28 -8.67
C ASN A 171 -20.30 -9.57 -9.79
N ASP A 172 -19.94 -8.33 -10.11
CA ASP A 172 -20.62 -7.50 -11.12
C ASP A 172 -19.61 -6.75 -12.00
N LYS A 173 -19.32 -7.28 -13.19
CA LYS A 173 -18.36 -6.67 -14.13
C LYS A 173 -18.78 -5.28 -14.63
N SER A 174 -20.04 -4.87 -14.44
CA SER A 174 -20.46 -3.50 -14.74
C SER A 174 -19.98 -2.48 -13.69
N ARG A 175 -19.43 -2.95 -12.57
CA ARG A 175 -18.88 -2.12 -11.51
C ARG A 175 -17.36 -2.21 -11.45
N SER A 176 -16.73 -1.09 -11.12
CA SER A 176 -15.32 -1.05 -10.76
C SER A 176 -15.09 -0.15 -9.55
N TYR A 177 -13.96 -0.32 -8.88
CA TYR A 177 -13.57 0.49 -7.73
C TYR A 177 -12.24 1.17 -8.04
N GLY A 178 -12.24 2.50 -7.98
CA GLY A 178 -11.05 3.33 -8.05
C GLY A 178 -10.50 3.56 -6.65
N ALA A 179 -9.29 3.06 -6.40
CA ALA A 179 -8.59 3.25 -5.14
C ALA A 179 -7.59 4.40 -5.27
N PHE A 180 -7.71 5.37 -4.38
CA PHE A 180 -6.77 6.47 -4.26
C PHE A 180 -6.00 6.34 -2.94
N VAL A 181 -4.67 6.47 -2.98
CA VAL A 181 -3.82 6.50 -1.79
C VAL A 181 -2.84 7.66 -1.89
N SER A 182 -2.65 8.40 -0.80
CA SER A 182 -1.70 9.51 -0.75
C SER A 182 -0.93 9.58 0.56
N THR A 183 0.24 10.19 0.54
CA THR A 183 1.08 10.43 1.73
C THR A 183 0.81 11.80 2.35
N MET A 184 0.85 11.91 3.68
CA MET A 184 0.70 13.17 4.40
C MET A 184 2.07 13.76 4.81
N ASP A 185 2.88 14.12 3.81
CA ASP A 185 4.26 14.60 3.96
C ASP A 185 5.19 13.65 4.73
N LEU A 186 5.77 12.69 4.00
CA LEU A 186 6.68 11.68 4.56
C LEU A 186 7.93 12.27 5.27
N ARG A 187 8.25 13.55 5.09
CA ARG A 187 9.35 14.18 5.83
C ARG A 187 8.93 14.59 7.26
N GLN A 188 7.65 14.85 7.47
CA GLN A 188 7.10 15.27 8.77
C GLN A 188 6.27 14.16 9.44
N CYS A 189 5.52 13.39 8.66
CA CYS A 189 4.56 12.40 9.13
C CYS A 189 4.49 11.21 8.16
N ASN A 190 4.74 9.98 8.63
CA ASN A 190 4.70 8.78 7.77
C ASN A 190 3.29 8.17 7.67
N THR A 191 2.27 9.03 7.58
CA THR A 191 0.87 8.60 7.47
C THR A 191 0.37 8.68 6.03
N TYR A 192 -0.70 7.93 5.79
CA TYR A 192 -1.35 7.83 4.49
C TYR A 192 -2.82 8.19 4.63
N TYR A 193 -3.39 8.69 3.54
CA TYR A 193 -4.82 8.76 3.33
C TYR A 193 -5.21 7.84 2.19
N SER A 194 -6.28 7.08 2.38
CA SER A 194 -6.83 6.20 1.35
C SER A 194 -8.32 6.41 1.20
N ALA A 195 -8.79 6.45 -0.04
CA ALA A 195 -10.20 6.54 -0.39
C ALA A 195 -10.53 5.55 -1.50
N ILE A 196 -11.79 5.13 -1.55
CA ILE A 196 -12.35 4.29 -2.61
C ILE A 196 -13.54 5.02 -3.19
N SER A 197 -13.74 4.87 -4.50
CA SER A 197 -14.97 5.26 -5.16
C SER A 197 -15.49 4.12 -6.02
N GLN A 198 -16.77 3.80 -5.87
CA GLN A 198 -17.44 2.87 -6.76
C GLN A 198 -17.82 3.57 -8.07
N HIS A 199 -17.61 2.87 -9.19
CA HIS A 199 -17.95 3.31 -10.54
C HIS A 199 -18.86 2.30 -11.21
N ARG A 200 -19.79 2.79 -12.03
CA ARG A 200 -20.60 1.98 -12.95
C ARG A 200 -20.12 2.18 -14.38
N HIS A 201 -20.37 1.18 -15.23
CA HIS A 201 -20.06 1.23 -16.65
C HIS A 201 -20.71 2.47 -17.30
N GLY A 202 -19.89 3.27 -18.00
CA GLY A 202 -20.32 4.53 -18.61
C GLY A 202 -20.10 5.78 -17.75
N GLU A 203 -19.72 5.65 -16.47
CA GLU A 203 -19.32 6.80 -15.65
C GLU A 203 -17.87 7.21 -15.91
N GLU A 204 -17.61 8.51 -15.93
CA GLU A 204 -16.25 9.06 -16.04
C GLU A 204 -15.48 8.91 -14.73
N MET A 205 -14.56 7.94 -14.70
CA MET A 205 -13.70 7.64 -13.56
C MET A 205 -12.87 8.85 -13.09
N SER A 206 -12.44 9.68 -14.05
CA SER A 206 -11.66 10.89 -13.82
C SER A 206 -12.32 11.85 -12.83
N ASN A 207 -13.66 11.90 -12.78
CA ASN A 207 -14.39 12.77 -11.86
C ASN A 207 -14.16 12.38 -10.40
N PHE A 208 -14.17 11.09 -10.08
CA PHE A 208 -13.98 10.62 -8.70
C PHE A 208 -12.51 10.66 -8.27
N LEU A 209 -11.58 10.45 -9.19
CA LEU A 209 -10.14 10.65 -8.95
C LEU A 209 -9.91 12.07 -8.43
N VAL A 210 -10.46 13.07 -9.11
CA VAL A 210 -10.33 14.48 -8.70
C VAL A 210 -11.01 14.73 -7.35
N VAL A 211 -12.19 14.17 -7.11
CA VAL A 211 -12.87 14.29 -5.80
C VAL A 211 -12.02 13.71 -4.67
N ASN A 212 -11.46 12.51 -4.84
CA ASN A 212 -10.61 11.88 -3.83
C ASN A 212 -9.32 12.66 -3.60
N MET A 213 -8.76 13.26 -4.66
CA MET A 213 -7.62 14.14 -4.55
C MET A 213 -7.93 15.38 -3.70
N MET A 214 -9.08 16.03 -3.93
CA MET A 214 -9.51 17.19 -3.14
C MET A 214 -9.79 16.83 -1.67
N LYS A 215 -10.36 15.66 -1.40
CA LYS A 215 -10.52 15.15 -0.02
C LYS A 215 -9.17 14.96 0.67
N ALA A 216 -8.21 14.37 -0.04
CA ALA A 216 -6.88 14.13 0.48
C ALA A 216 -6.12 15.44 0.76
N LEU A 217 -6.26 16.46 -0.10
CA LEU A 217 -5.68 17.79 0.13
C LEU A 217 -6.28 18.47 1.35
N LYS A 218 -7.60 18.42 1.53
CA LYS A 218 -8.25 18.90 2.76
C LYS A 218 -7.70 18.19 4.00
N GLN A 219 -7.49 16.88 3.92
CA GLN A 219 -6.90 16.12 5.02
C GLN A 219 -5.45 16.54 5.31
N TYR A 220 -4.67 16.79 4.26
CA TYR A 220 -3.30 17.31 4.36
C TYR A 220 -3.28 18.68 5.06
N GLU A 221 -4.14 19.60 4.65
CA GLU A 221 -4.27 20.94 5.24
C GLU A 221 -4.71 20.90 6.70
N GLN A 222 -5.60 19.99 7.08
CA GLN A 222 -5.98 19.82 8.48
C GLN A 222 -4.77 19.49 9.38
N ILE A 223 -3.84 18.68 8.86
CA ILE A 223 -2.64 18.22 9.56
C ILE A 223 -1.57 19.31 9.56
N HIS A 224 -1.27 19.90 8.39
CA HIS A 224 -0.12 20.79 8.21
C HIS A 224 -0.45 22.29 8.23
N LYS A 225 -1.74 22.66 8.22
CA LYS A 225 -2.26 24.04 8.14
C LYS A 225 -1.94 24.76 6.82
N GLU A 226 -1.38 24.06 5.86
CA GLU A 226 -1.07 24.53 4.51
C GLU A 226 -1.21 23.38 3.51
N PRO A 227 -1.52 23.67 2.23
CA PRO A 227 -1.51 22.65 1.18
C PRO A 227 -0.08 22.19 0.89
N PRO A 228 0.12 21.01 0.29
CA PRO A 228 1.46 20.58 -0.11
C PRO A 228 2.03 21.53 -1.17
N GLY A 229 3.33 21.80 -1.14
CA GLY A 229 3.99 22.57 -2.19
C GLY A 229 4.08 21.82 -3.51
N ARG A 230 4.11 20.49 -3.48
CA ARG A 230 4.15 19.62 -4.67
C ARG A 230 3.28 18.37 -4.51
N ILE A 231 2.68 17.96 -5.61
CA ILE A 231 2.02 16.67 -5.77
C ILE A 231 2.79 15.87 -6.81
N ILE A 232 3.16 14.64 -6.48
CA ILE A 232 3.69 13.67 -7.44
C ILE A 232 2.67 12.53 -7.54
N PHE A 233 1.96 12.49 -8.65
CA PHE A 233 0.86 11.56 -8.88
C PHE A 233 1.33 10.41 -9.77
N TYR A 234 1.21 9.18 -9.27
CA TYR A 234 1.53 7.96 -10.00
C TYR A 234 0.25 7.22 -10.39
N ARG A 235 -0.02 7.13 -11.69
CA ARG A 235 -1.22 6.52 -12.27
C ARG A 235 -0.86 5.18 -12.93
N ASP A 236 -1.27 4.07 -12.32
CA ASP A 236 -1.09 2.72 -12.88
C ASP A 236 -2.33 2.35 -13.73
N GLY A 237 -2.18 1.42 -14.69
CA GLY A 237 -3.30 0.84 -15.43
C GLY A 237 -3.85 1.68 -16.58
N VAL A 238 -3.03 2.52 -17.21
CA VAL A 238 -3.40 3.31 -18.39
C VAL A 238 -2.70 2.74 -19.63
N GLY A 239 -3.47 2.44 -20.67
CA GLY A 239 -2.93 2.02 -21.97
C GLY A 239 -2.42 3.22 -22.78
N GLU A 240 -1.55 2.99 -23.77
CA GLU A 240 -1.02 4.07 -24.59
C GLU A 240 -2.11 4.83 -25.38
N GLY A 241 -3.15 4.11 -25.82
CA GLY A 241 -4.30 4.69 -26.52
C GLY A 241 -5.17 5.61 -25.65
N ASP A 242 -5.06 5.52 -24.32
CA ASP A 242 -5.86 6.29 -23.38
C ASP A 242 -5.15 7.56 -22.87
N LEU A 243 -3.90 7.81 -23.30
CA LEU A 243 -3.08 8.93 -22.79
C LEU A 243 -3.74 10.29 -23.05
N SER A 244 -4.30 10.49 -24.25
CA SER A 244 -5.01 11.74 -24.60
C SER A 244 -6.23 11.95 -23.71
N HIS A 245 -6.98 10.89 -23.42
CA HIS A 245 -8.13 10.92 -22.52
C HIS A 245 -7.70 11.25 -21.08
N VAL A 246 -6.63 10.65 -20.58
CA VAL A 246 -6.09 10.95 -19.24
C VAL A 246 -5.63 12.40 -19.14
N MET A 247 -4.93 12.90 -20.16
CA MET A 247 -4.54 14.32 -20.22
C MET A 247 -5.75 15.25 -20.19
N GLU A 248 -6.79 14.93 -20.96
CA GLU A 248 -7.97 15.76 -21.11
C GLU A 248 -8.84 15.79 -19.85
N PHE A 249 -9.15 14.61 -19.30
CA PHE A 249 -10.19 14.44 -18.29
C PHE A 249 -9.64 14.25 -16.87
N GLU A 250 -8.42 13.74 -16.68
CA GLU A 250 -7.79 13.62 -15.36
C GLU A 250 -6.88 14.82 -15.09
N VAL A 251 -5.87 15.06 -15.94
CA VAL A 251 -4.81 16.05 -15.67
C VAL A 251 -5.34 17.47 -15.75
N ARG A 252 -5.97 17.89 -16.87
CA ARG A 252 -6.45 19.27 -17.01
C ARG A 252 -7.47 19.60 -15.93
N LYS A 253 -8.42 18.69 -15.68
CA LYS A 253 -9.42 18.87 -14.62
C LYS A 253 -8.78 19.04 -13.24
N LEU A 254 -7.81 18.20 -12.90
CA LEU A 254 -7.09 18.32 -11.63
C LEU A 254 -6.36 19.66 -11.52
N VAL A 255 -5.65 20.07 -12.57
CA VAL A 255 -4.94 21.36 -12.59
C VAL A 255 -5.90 22.53 -12.41
N ASP A 256 -7.03 22.52 -13.10
CA ASP A 256 -8.04 23.58 -13.00
C ASP A 256 -8.67 23.63 -11.61
N ASP A 257 -9.00 22.48 -11.02
CA ASP A 257 -9.60 22.42 -9.69
C ASP A 257 -8.60 22.79 -8.58
N LEU A 258 -7.31 22.43 -8.74
CA LEU A 258 -6.24 22.91 -7.86
C LEU A 258 -6.10 24.44 -7.91
N LYS A 259 -6.10 25.02 -9.12
CA LYS A 259 -6.03 26.48 -9.30
C LYS A 259 -7.25 27.19 -8.74
N LYS A 260 -8.46 26.67 -8.96
CA LYS A 260 -9.70 27.22 -8.40
C LYS A 260 -9.69 27.19 -6.87
N ALA A 261 -9.21 26.10 -6.28
CA ALA A 261 -9.21 25.93 -4.82
C ALA A 261 -8.13 26.75 -4.11
N TYR A 262 -6.94 26.91 -4.71
CA TYR A 262 -5.76 27.42 -4.03
C TYR A 262 -5.12 28.66 -4.67
N GLY A 263 -5.56 29.09 -5.85
CA GLY A 263 -5.00 30.24 -6.57
C GLY A 263 -3.48 30.11 -6.76
N GLU A 264 -2.74 31.14 -6.38
CA GLU A 264 -1.27 31.15 -6.45
C GLU A 264 -0.59 30.14 -5.52
N ARG A 265 -1.30 29.66 -4.49
CA ARG A 265 -0.82 28.63 -3.55
C ARG A 265 -1.08 27.21 -4.07
N ALA A 266 -1.57 27.06 -5.30
CA ALA A 266 -1.84 25.76 -5.88
C ALA A 266 -0.58 24.87 -5.86
N PRO A 267 -0.69 23.63 -5.35
CA PRO A 267 0.42 22.69 -5.39
C PRO A 267 0.91 22.46 -6.82
N LYS A 268 2.23 22.41 -7.00
CA LYS A 268 2.82 22.08 -8.30
C LYS A 268 2.68 20.58 -8.58
N LEU A 269 2.12 20.22 -9.73
CA LEU A 269 1.82 18.82 -10.07
C LEU A 269 2.88 18.22 -11.00
N ALA A 270 3.30 16.99 -10.70
CA ALA A 270 3.85 16.04 -11.67
C ALA A 270 2.89 14.85 -11.79
N TYR A 271 2.51 14.50 -13.01
CA TYR A 271 1.62 13.38 -13.32
C TYR A 271 2.37 12.34 -14.12
N ILE A 272 2.54 11.15 -13.54
CA ILE A 272 3.42 10.10 -14.03
C ILE A 272 2.60 8.82 -14.26
N ILE A 273 2.51 8.38 -15.50
CA ILE A 273 1.93 7.09 -15.86
C ILE A 273 2.93 5.99 -15.52
N VAL A 274 2.48 4.95 -14.83
CA VAL A 274 3.29 3.80 -14.41
C VAL A 274 2.83 2.56 -15.19
N THR A 275 3.74 1.98 -15.99
CA THR A 275 3.44 0.78 -16.78
C THR A 275 4.34 -0.37 -16.36
N LYS A 276 3.76 -1.34 -15.63
CA LYS A 276 4.48 -2.51 -15.08
C LYS A 276 4.50 -3.74 -16.00
N ARG A 277 3.63 -3.81 -17.01
CA ARG A 277 3.54 -4.92 -17.98
C ARG A 277 4.03 -4.44 -19.34
N ILE A 278 5.33 -4.55 -19.56
CA ILE A 278 6.01 -4.11 -20.78
C ILE A 278 6.82 -5.25 -21.39
N ASN A 279 7.08 -5.16 -22.69
CA ASN A 279 7.88 -6.14 -23.43
C ASN A 279 9.39 -5.89 -23.29
N THR A 280 9.79 -4.64 -23.03
CA THR A 280 11.19 -4.25 -22.83
C THR A 280 11.86 -5.07 -21.73
N ARG A 281 13.07 -5.57 -22.00
CA ARG A 281 13.95 -6.25 -21.04
C ARG A 281 15.31 -5.57 -21.07
N ILE A 282 15.87 -5.36 -19.89
CA ILE A 282 17.17 -4.71 -19.70
C ILE A 282 18.11 -5.74 -19.09
N PHE A 283 19.32 -5.85 -19.64
CA PHE A 283 20.35 -6.76 -19.18
C PHE A 283 21.64 -6.00 -18.91
N LYS A 284 22.36 -6.38 -17.86
CA LYS A 284 23.72 -5.90 -17.60
C LYS A 284 24.70 -6.88 -18.24
N LYS A 285 25.54 -6.39 -19.15
CA LYS A 285 26.64 -7.17 -19.73
C LYS A 285 27.75 -7.40 -18.69
N ILE A 286 28.30 -8.61 -18.62
CA ILE A 286 29.42 -8.96 -17.73
C ILE A 286 30.64 -9.37 -18.57
N ASN A 287 31.85 -8.94 -18.15
CA ASN A 287 33.15 -9.49 -18.59
C ASN A 287 33.40 -9.57 -20.11
N GLY A 288 32.89 -8.65 -20.92
CA GLY A 288 33.26 -8.52 -22.34
C GLY A 288 32.84 -9.68 -23.28
N ARG A 289 32.55 -10.87 -22.75
CA ARG A 289 31.92 -12.00 -23.42
C ARG A 289 30.40 -11.86 -23.33
N ASP A 290 29.66 -12.59 -24.16
CA ASP A 290 28.18 -12.50 -24.30
C ASP A 290 27.37 -12.99 -23.07
N GLU A 291 27.96 -12.92 -21.88
CA GLU A 291 27.29 -13.20 -20.62
C GLU A 291 26.45 -12.00 -20.17
N ILE A 292 25.17 -12.27 -19.92
CA ILE A 292 24.18 -11.31 -19.46
C ILE A 292 23.67 -11.69 -18.07
N GLN A 293 23.40 -10.68 -17.24
CA GLN A 293 22.67 -10.85 -15.99
C GLN A 293 21.56 -9.83 -15.85
N ASN A 294 20.66 -10.08 -14.89
CA ASN A 294 19.71 -9.09 -14.47
C ASN A 294 20.44 -7.85 -13.93
N PRO A 295 20.03 -6.64 -14.33
CA PRO A 295 20.55 -5.41 -13.76
C PRO A 295 20.24 -5.31 -12.25
N PRO A 296 21.11 -4.66 -11.47
CA PRO A 296 20.86 -4.47 -10.05
C PRO A 296 19.67 -3.52 -9.82
N PRO A 297 18.97 -3.64 -8.68
CA PRO A 297 17.98 -2.66 -8.22
C PRO A 297 18.53 -1.23 -8.24
N GLY A 298 17.74 -0.28 -8.72
CA GLY A 298 18.13 1.12 -8.90
C GLY A 298 18.73 1.43 -10.28
N THR A 299 18.82 0.45 -11.18
CA THR A 299 19.18 0.72 -12.58
C THR A 299 18.12 1.57 -13.26
N VAL A 300 18.53 2.71 -13.82
CA VAL A 300 17.70 3.64 -14.59
C VAL A 300 18.15 3.62 -16.04
N VAL A 301 17.19 3.64 -16.97
CA VAL A 301 17.46 3.87 -18.40
C VAL A 301 16.49 4.95 -18.89
N ASP A 302 17.04 6.08 -19.29
CA ASP A 302 16.34 7.30 -19.72
C ASP A 302 16.77 7.79 -21.11
N ASP A 303 17.53 6.96 -21.85
CA ASP A 303 18.00 7.26 -23.20
C ASP A 303 17.96 5.99 -24.08
N VAL A 304 18.07 6.17 -25.39
CA VAL A 304 18.15 5.17 -26.47
C VAL A 304 16.88 4.34 -26.69
N ILE A 305 16.30 3.78 -25.63
CA ILE A 305 15.11 2.90 -25.69
C ILE A 305 13.83 3.60 -25.22
N THR A 306 13.94 4.87 -24.83
CA THR A 306 12.85 5.80 -24.54
C THR A 306 12.23 6.32 -25.84
N LEU A 307 11.06 6.94 -25.74
CA LEU A 307 10.39 7.50 -26.91
C LEU A 307 10.78 8.98 -27.10
N PRO A 308 11.26 9.41 -28.28
CA PRO A 308 11.74 10.77 -28.51
C PRO A 308 10.72 11.87 -28.18
N GLU A 309 9.43 11.56 -28.36
CA GLU A 309 8.32 12.47 -28.10
C GLU A 309 7.83 12.47 -26.64
N ARG A 310 8.38 11.60 -25.78
CA ARG A 310 7.95 11.44 -24.38
C ARG A 310 9.06 11.88 -23.42
N TYR A 311 8.63 12.41 -22.28
CA TYR A 311 9.47 12.39 -21.09
C TYR A 311 9.21 11.06 -20.37
N ASP A 312 9.91 10.00 -20.78
CA ASP A 312 9.84 8.70 -20.13
C ASP A 312 11.20 8.14 -19.70
N PHE A 313 11.15 7.18 -18.78
CA PHE A 313 12.31 6.46 -18.27
C PHE A 313 11.89 5.09 -17.72
N PHE A 314 12.86 4.18 -17.60
CA PHE A 314 12.68 2.86 -17.02
C PHE A 314 13.44 2.76 -15.70
N ILE A 315 12.83 2.12 -14.69
CA ILE A 315 13.54 1.74 -13.45
C ILE A 315 13.40 0.25 -13.22
N VAL A 316 14.53 -0.40 -12.95
CA VAL A 316 14.58 -1.74 -12.35
C VAL A 316 14.63 -1.57 -10.84
N SER A 317 13.50 -1.67 -10.16
CA SER A 317 13.42 -1.38 -8.73
C SER A 317 13.63 -2.60 -7.83
N GLN A 318 13.24 -3.78 -8.28
CA GLN A 318 13.29 -5.04 -7.53
C GLN A 318 14.48 -5.92 -7.99
N SER A 319 14.85 -6.93 -7.20
CA SER A 319 15.68 -8.07 -7.64
C SER A 319 14.82 -9.34 -7.80
N THR A 320 15.16 -10.20 -8.76
CA THR A 320 14.52 -11.51 -8.94
C THR A 320 15.53 -12.63 -8.75
N ARG A 321 15.15 -13.68 -8.00
CA ARG A 321 16.00 -14.86 -7.77
C ARG A 321 16.04 -15.80 -8.96
N GLN A 322 14.98 -15.80 -9.78
CA GLN A 322 14.83 -16.64 -10.95
C GLN A 322 14.15 -15.84 -12.06
N GLY A 323 14.52 -16.14 -13.31
CA GLY A 323 13.99 -15.51 -14.51
C GLY A 323 14.53 -14.10 -14.78
N THR A 324 14.10 -13.55 -15.91
CA THR A 324 14.51 -12.22 -16.37
C THR A 324 13.66 -11.13 -15.71
N ILE A 325 14.33 -10.09 -15.21
CA ILE A 325 13.63 -8.95 -14.63
C ILE A 325 13.02 -8.06 -15.71
N ALA A 326 11.75 -7.70 -15.53
CA ALA A 326 11.09 -6.70 -16.34
C ALA A 326 11.15 -5.35 -15.61
N PRO A 327 11.70 -4.28 -16.23
CA PRO A 327 11.66 -2.95 -15.64
C PRO A 327 10.22 -2.44 -15.50
N THR A 328 10.08 -1.29 -14.86
CA THR A 328 8.86 -0.48 -14.85
C THR A 328 9.10 0.76 -15.68
N SER A 329 8.19 1.05 -16.61
CA SER A 329 8.20 2.28 -17.40
C SER A 329 7.45 3.38 -16.65
N TYR A 330 8.00 4.59 -16.69
CA TYR A 330 7.42 5.80 -16.12
C TYR A 330 7.37 6.85 -17.22
N ASN A 331 6.18 7.36 -17.52
CA ASN A 331 5.99 8.43 -18.51
C ASN A 331 5.42 9.67 -17.81
N VAL A 332 6.20 10.74 -17.76
CA VAL A 332 5.83 12.03 -17.18
C VAL A 332 5.04 12.82 -18.22
N ILE A 333 3.72 12.77 -18.11
CA ILE A 333 2.81 13.39 -19.10
C ILE A 333 2.49 14.85 -18.76
N TYR A 334 2.80 15.27 -17.54
CA TYR A 334 2.65 16.64 -17.06
C TYR A 334 3.62 16.92 -15.92
N ASP A 335 4.34 18.03 -15.97
CA ASP A 335 5.22 18.44 -14.88
C ASP A 335 5.32 19.97 -14.75
N GLN A 336 5.00 20.47 -13.56
CA GLN A 336 5.19 21.86 -13.13
C GLN A 336 6.04 21.97 -11.85
N THR A 337 6.61 20.86 -11.39
CA THR A 337 7.31 20.79 -10.10
C THR A 337 8.63 21.56 -10.09
N GLY A 338 9.21 21.76 -11.28
CA GLY A 338 10.54 22.34 -11.48
C GLY A 338 11.67 21.44 -10.99
N LEU A 339 11.40 20.14 -10.80
CA LEU A 339 12.41 19.17 -10.43
C LEU A 339 13.12 18.68 -11.70
N PRO A 340 14.47 18.65 -11.72
CA PRO A 340 15.19 18.03 -12.82
C PRO A 340 14.90 16.53 -12.93
N ALA A 341 15.13 15.96 -14.11
CA ALA A 341 14.75 14.59 -14.41
C ALA A 341 15.39 13.55 -13.48
N ASP A 342 16.67 13.72 -13.15
CA ASP A 342 17.39 12.87 -12.20
C ASP A 342 16.72 12.86 -10.81
N LYS A 343 16.15 14.00 -10.39
CA LYS A 343 15.45 14.10 -9.10
C LYS A 343 14.12 13.37 -9.12
N ILE A 344 13.37 13.42 -10.21
CA ILE A 344 12.11 12.65 -10.37
C ILE A 344 12.41 11.15 -10.37
N GLN A 345 13.47 10.71 -11.05
CA GLN A 345 13.90 9.30 -11.08
C GLN A 345 14.32 8.82 -9.68
N ILE A 346 15.19 9.56 -8.98
CA ILE A 346 15.63 9.25 -7.61
C ILE A 346 14.44 9.23 -6.65
N TRP A 347 13.53 10.20 -6.77
CA TRP A 347 12.33 10.26 -5.95
C TRP A 347 11.44 9.04 -6.17
N THR A 348 11.18 8.70 -7.43
CA THR A 348 10.40 7.52 -7.82
C THR A 348 11.01 6.24 -7.26
N TYR A 349 12.33 6.06 -7.38
CA TYR A 349 13.02 4.92 -6.80
C TYR A 349 12.87 4.87 -5.27
N LYS A 350 13.01 6.00 -4.55
CA LYS A 350 12.78 6.07 -3.10
C LYS A 350 11.38 5.59 -2.72
N MET A 351 10.36 6.00 -3.47
CA MET A 351 8.98 5.60 -3.20
C MET A 351 8.74 4.09 -3.34
N THR A 352 9.60 3.34 -4.04
CA THR A 352 9.52 1.87 -4.13
C THR A 352 9.96 1.13 -2.86
N HIS A 353 10.52 1.82 -1.87
CA HIS A 353 11.00 1.22 -0.63
C HIS A 353 9.97 1.27 0.51
N LEU A 354 8.82 1.90 0.29
CA LEU A 354 7.87 2.27 1.35
C LEU A 354 6.62 1.39 1.38
N TYR A 355 6.65 0.22 0.72
CA TYR A 355 5.55 -0.75 0.79
C TYR A 355 5.75 -1.71 1.98
N TYR A 356 5.03 -1.47 3.07
CA TYR A 356 5.33 -2.07 4.38
C TYR A 356 5.02 -3.56 4.51
N ASN A 357 4.27 -4.14 3.59
CA ASN A 357 4.04 -5.59 3.54
C ASN A 357 5.24 -6.37 2.96
N TRP A 358 6.27 -5.68 2.44
CA TRP A 358 7.47 -6.29 1.87
C TRP A 358 8.72 -5.57 2.37
N SER A 359 9.63 -6.27 3.05
CA SER A 359 10.90 -5.69 3.55
C SER A 359 11.98 -5.72 2.48
N GLY A 360 11.64 -5.16 1.33
CA GLY A 360 12.49 -4.99 0.18
C GLY A 360 11.86 -4.02 -0.82
N ASN A 361 12.54 -3.76 -1.94
CA ASN A 361 11.94 -2.94 -2.98
C ASN A 361 10.79 -3.64 -3.68
N VAL A 362 9.74 -2.88 -3.99
CA VAL A 362 8.65 -3.31 -4.87
C VAL A 362 8.77 -2.74 -6.27
N LYS A 363 8.07 -3.35 -7.23
CA LYS A 363 8.17 -2.99 -8.64
C LYS A 363 7.72 -1.56 -8.98
N VAL A 364 6.76 -1.03 -8.21
CA VAL A 364 6.15 0.29 -8.42
C VAL A 364 6.24 1.12 -7.13
N PRO A 365 6.06 2.45 -7.17
CA PRO A 365 5.96 3.27 -5.97
C PRO A 365 4.94 2.72 -4.98
N ALA A 366 5.22 2.83 -3.68
CA ALA A 366 4.40 2.23 -2.62
C ALA A 366 2.93 2.67 -2.69
N VAL A 367 2.66 3.93 -3.03
CA VAL A 367 1.29 4.46 -3.19
C VAL A 367 0.51 3.74 -4.30
N CYS A 368 1.15 3.35 -5.41
CA CYS A 368 0.52 2.52 -6.44
C CYS A 368 0.22 1.12 -5.91
N GLN A 369 1.19 0.51 -5.22
CA GLN A 369 1.03 -0.83 -4.66
C GLN A 369 -0.08 -0.87 -3.59
N TYR A 370 -0.21 0.19 -2.79
CA TYR A 370 -1.27 0.36 -1.81
C TYR A 370 -2.64 0.57 -2.47
N ALA A 371 -2.72 1.45 -3.48
CA ALA A 371 -3.95 1.64 -4.25
C ALA A 371 -4.43 0.32 -4.86
N GLN A 372 -3.52 -0.41 -5.52
CA GLN A 372 -3.83 -1.74 -6.06
C GLN A 372 -4.33 -2.70 -4.99
N LYS A 373 -3.65 -2.77 -3.84
CA LYS A 373 -4.03 -3.67 -2.74
C LYS A 373 -5.43 -3.35 -2.20
N LEU A 374 -5.75 -2.06 -2.09
CA LEU A 374 -7.05 -1.58 -1.64
C LEU A 374 -8.15 -1.84 -2.70
N ALA A 375 -7.90 -1.54 -3.97
CA ALA A 375 -8.82 -1.80 -5.08
C ALA A 375 -9.19 -3.30 -5.17
N ILE A 376 -8.18 -4.18 -5.09
CA ILE A 376 -8.38 -5.64 -5.09
C ILE A 376 -9.18 -6.09 -3.88
N LEU A 377 -8.85 -5.60 -2.68
CA LEU A 377 -9.59 -5.95 -1.46
C LEU A 377 -11.07 -5.60 -1.61
N VAL A 378 -11.39 -4.41 -2.13
CA VAL A 378 -12.77 -3.99 -2.29
C VAL A 378 -13.46 -4.77 -3.40
N GLY A 379 -12.88 -4.81 -4.60
CA GLY A 379 -13.50 -5.43 -5.77
C GLY A 379 -13.65 -6.96 -5.69
N GLN A 380 -12.80 -7.65 -4.93
CA GLN A 380 -12.84 -9.12 -4.83
C GLN A 380 -13.48 -9.65 -3.54
N HIS A 381 -13.58 -8.83 -2.48
CA HIS A 381 -14.01 -9.34 -1.17
C HIS A 381 -15.05 -8.50 -0.44
N ILE A 382 -15.02 -7.17 -0.55
CA ILE A 382 -15.90 -6.29 0.24
C ILE A 382 -17.15 -5.89 -0.55
N HIS A 383 -16.99 -5.57 -1.84
CA HIS A 383 -18.05 -5.14 -2.76
C HIS A 383 -18.85 -3.92 -2.26
N ALA A 384 -18.20 -3.05 -1.49
CA ALA A 384 -18.76 -1.84 -0.92
C ALA A 384 -17.64 -0.91 -0.45
N GLU A 385 -17.94 0.39 -0.36
CA GLU A 385 -17.00 1.38 0.17
C GLU A 385 -16.73 1.13 1.66
N PRO A 386 -15.46 1.04 2.08
CA PRO A 386 -15.11 0.93 3.50
C PRO A 386 -15.48 2.19 4.30
N ASN A 387 -15.61 2.04 5.61
CA ASN A 387 -15.97 3.11 6.52
C ASN A 387 -14.92 4.25 6.52
N ALA A 388 -15.37 5.50 6.41
CA ALA A 388 -14.51 6.68 6.32
C ALA A 388 -13.58 6.88 7.53
N LEU A 389 -13.91 6.33 8.71
CA LEU A 389 -13.03 6.39 9.89
C LEU A 389 -11.68 5.65 9.68
N LEU A 390 -11.60 4.79 8.67
CA LEU A 390 -10.40 4.03 8.33
C LEU A 390 -9.48 4.74 7.33
N GLU A 391 -9.87 5.88 6.76
CA GLU A 391 -9.15 6.57 5.67
C GLU A 391 -7.69 6.89 6.01
N LYS A 392 -7.34 7.06 7.30
CA LYS A 392 -5.98 7.42 7.75
C LYS A 392 -5.10 6.21 8.09
N ARG A 393 -5.55 5.00 7.80
CA ARG A 393 -4.89 3.75 8.20
C ARG A 393 -4.66 2.87 6.98
N LEU A 394 -3.60 2.06 7.02
CA LEU A 394 -3.35 1.02 6.03
C LEU A 394 -4.12 -0.27 6.38
N TYR A 395 -5.43 -0.16 6.62
CA TYR A 395 -6.29 -1.26 7.09
C TYR A 395 -6.41 -2.42 6.09
N PHE A 396 -6.15 -2.14 4.81
CA PHE A 396 -6.29 -3.04 3.68
C PHE A 396 -5.08 -3.96 3.45
N LEU A 397 -4.03 -3.83 4.26
CA LEU A 397 -2.82 -4.65 4.14
C LEU A 397 -3.01 -6.14 4.44
#